data_AF-A0A7V9KSN5-F1
#
_entry.id   AF-A0A7V9KSN5-F1
#
_cell.length_a   1.000
_cell.length_b   1.000
_cell.length_c   1.000
_cell.angle_alpha   90.00
_cell.angle_beta   90.00
_cell.angle_gamma   90.00
#
_symmetry.space_group_name_H-M   'P 1'
#
loop_
_entity.id
_entity.type
_entity.pdbx_description
1 polymer ?
#
loop_
_entity_poly.entity_id
_entity_poly.type
_entity_poly.pdbx_seq_one_letter_code
_entity_poly.pdbx_strand_id
1 'polypeptide(L)'
;TAVGAGAMAWAGMQPAPPTPYNAETVGPDRRFTWTRASLDDVKAIKNSLGGTVNDVVLTVVTLALRRHLARRGEDVGELELKAFIPVSVRAEDQRGTLGNQVSGMIAALPVSCSDPARCLATISAQMREVKDSGQAVGAQALTELSGFAPPTLIQQASRLVTRQRFVNLVVTNVPGPQFPLHLDGRELTDMFPMVPLGSNLNLGIAIVSYNGTLNFGLVGDFNALHDLEELADDFLAAIHALGDVAGVVTPEPGDDSPWPGYDDEPAAEIKRRLQDADELLLTRVRSYELEHKHRRGVLNATERELAG
;
A
#
# COMPACT_ATOMS: atom_id res chain seq x y z
N THR A 1 31.48 18.61 -15.54
CA THR A 1 31.06 17.31 -16.12
C THR A 1 29.55 17.33 -16.32
N ALA A 2 29.10 17.96 -17.41
CA ALA A 2 27.70 18.31 -17.67
C ALA A 2 26.85 17.17 -18.30
N VAL A 3 27.34 15.93 -18.24
CA VAL A 3 26.70 14.77 -18.89
C VAL A 3 25.77 14.00 -17.93
N GLY A 4 25.89 14.19 -16.61
CA GLY A 4 25.13 13.41 -15.61
C GLY A 4 23.72 13.95 -15.28
N ALA A 5 23.49 15.27 -15.34
CA ALA A 5 22.21 15.86 -14.94
C ALA A 5 21.10 15.72 -16.01
N GLY A 6 21.48 15.60 -17.30
CA GLY A 6 20.54 15.50 -18.41
C GLY A 6 19.89 14.13 -18.60
N ALA A 7 20.56 13.05 -18.19
CA ALA A 7 20.05 11.68 -18.34
C ALA A 7 18.96 11.34 -17.30
N MET A 8 19.06 11.89 -16.09
CA MET A 8 18.17 11.58 -14.96
C MET A 8 16.81 12.28 -15.06
N ALA A 9 16.75 13.50 -15.63
CA ALA A 9 15.48 14.16 -15.96
C ALA A 9 14.72 13.44 -17.10
N TRP A 10 15.43 12.65 -17.91
CA TRP A 10 14.88 11.96 -19.08
C TRP A 10 14.08 10.69 -18.74
N ALA A 11 14.43 10.00 -17.65
CA ALA A 11 13.78 8.76 -17.23
C ALA A 11 12.30 8.97 -16.80
N GLY A 12 12.00 10.11 -16.18
CA GLY A 12 10.64 10.54 -15.84
C GLY A 12 9.81 11.04 -17.03
N MET A 13 10.46 11.31 -18.18
CA MET A 13 9.82 11.82 -19.41
C MET A 13 9.57 10.73 -20.47
N GLN A 14 10.12 9.53 -20.31
CA GLN A 14 9.75 8.39 -21.15
C GLN A 14 8.33 7.92 -20.80
N PRO A 15 7.46 7.65 -21.78
CA PRO A 15 6.15 7.06 -21.53
C PRO A 15 6.27 5.78 -20.67
N ALA A 16 5.29 5.56 -19.81
CA ALA A 16 5.09 4.29 -19.16
C ALA A 16 4.79 3.21 -20.21
N PRO A 17 5.19 1.95 -19.96
CA PRO A 17 4.85 0.86 -20.86
C PRO A 17 3.33 0.72 -21.01
N PRO A 18 2.83 0.30 -22.19
CA PRO A 18 1.40 0.05 -22.37
C PRO A 18 0.96 -1.14 -21.49
N THR A 19 -0.09 -0.95 -20.71
CA THR A 19 -0.67 -2.00 -19.85
C THR A 19 -2.17 -1.80 -19.72
N PRO A 20 -2.94 -2.81 -19.26
CA PRO A 20 -4.36 -2.65 -18.94
C PRO A 20 -4.68 -1.55 -17.91
N TYR A 21 -3.68 -1.07 -17.16
CA TYR A 21 -3.84 0.02 -16.19
C TYR A 21 -3.91 1.40 -16.83
N ASN A 22 -3.72 1.51 -18.16
CA ASN A 22 -3.82 2.74 -18.90
C ASN A 22 -4.86 2.62 -20.03
N ALA A 23 -5.66 3.66 -20.24
CA ALA A 23 -6.60 3.74 -21.37
C ALA A 23 -6.81 5.20 -21.79
N GLU A 24 -7.05 5.45 -23.07
CA GLU A 24 -7.29 6.82 -23.57
C GLU A 24 -8.47 7.51 -22.88
N THR A 25 -9.46 6.73 -22.44
CA THR A 25 -10.62 7.19 -21.68
C THR A 25 -10.87 6.29 -20.47
N VAL A 26 -10.98 6.92 -19.29
CA VAL A 26 -11.47 6.28 -18.06
C VAL A 26 -12.96 6.61 -17.95
N GLY A 27 -13.82 5.61 -17.74
CA GLY A 27 -15.26 5.77 -17.65
C GLY A 27 -15.71 6.56 -16.42
N PRO A 28 -17.01 6.88 -16.29
CA PRO A 28 -17.54 7.53 -15.08
C PRO A 28 -17.68 6.57 -13.89
N ASP A 29 -17.82 5.27 -14.15
CA ASP A 29 -18.08 4.25 -13.12
C ASP A 29 -16.79 3.68 -12.53
N ARG A 30 -16.86 3.24 -11.27
CA ARG A 30 -15.71 2.69 -10.52
C ARG A 30 -16.06 1.33 -9.95
N ARG A 31 -15.07 0.43 -9.95
CA ARG A 31 -15.02 -0.72 -9.04
C ARG A 31 -14.16 -0.34 -7.85
N PHE A 32 -14.58 -0.75 -6.67
CA PHE A 32 -13.83 -0.58 -5.44
C PHE A 32 -13.84 -1.89 -4.67
N THR A 33 -12.67 -2.33 -4.26
CA THR A 33 -12.50 -3.47 -3.37
C THR A 33 -11.37 -3.17 -2.39
N TRP A 34 -11.21 -4.01 -1.39
CA TRP A 34 -10.22 -3.82 -0.36
C TRP A 34 -9.71 -5.15 0.19
N THR A 35 -8.53 -5.09 0.79
CA THR A 35 -7.99 -6.18 1.61
C THR A 35 -7.20 -5.60 2.77
N ARG A 36 -6.88 -6.42 3.77
CA ARG A 36 -6.13 -5.99 4.96
C ARG A 36 -5.09 -7.02 5.36
N ALA A 37 -4.03 -6.54 5.98
CA ALA A 37 -2.96 -7.36 6.52
C ALA A 37 -2.59 -6.90 7.93
N SER A 38 -1.90 -7.76 8.67
CA SER A 38 -1.26 -7.38 9.93
C SER A 38 -0.09 -6.43 9.65
N LEU A 39 -0.11 -5.25 10.27
CA LEU A 39 1.01 -4.33 10.19
C LEU A 39 2.28 -4.92 10.82
N ASP A 40 2.12 -5.76 11.84
CA ASP A 40 3.23 -6.38 12.53
C ASP A 40 3.88 -7.48 11.71
N ASP A 41 3.12 -8.22 10.90
CA ASP A 41 3.67 -9.19 9.95
C ASP A 41 4.53 -8.45 8.92
N VAL A 42 4.04 -7.31 8.41
CA VAL A 42 4.80 -6.45 7.49
C VAL A 42 6.07 -5.90 8.14
N LYS A 43 6.02 -5.47 9.41
CA LYS A 43 7.21 -5.04 10.16
C LYS A 43 8.18 -6.21 10.39
N ALA A 44 7.68 -7.40 10.68
CA ALA A 44 8.49 -8.60 10.89
C ALA A 44 9.21 -9.01 9.59
N ILE A 45 8.52 -9.00 8.46
CA ILE A 45 9.09 -9.22 7.12
C ILE A 45 10.21 -8.21 6.86
N LYS A 46 9.93 -6.92 7.07
CA LYS A 46 10.92 -5.85 6.95
C LYS A 46 12.13 -6.06 7.86
N ASN A 47 11.91 -6.48 9.11
CA ASN A 47 13.01 -6.70 10.06
C ASN A 47 13.87 -7.92 9.70
N SER A 48 13.26 -8.96 9.11
CA SER A 48 13.95 -10.17 8.66
C SER A 48 14.72 -9.95 7.36
N LEU A 49 14.09 -9.34 6.34
CA LEU A 49 14.65 -9.20 5.00
C LEU A 49 15.35 -7.86 4.75
N GLY A 50 15.18 -6.88 5.64
CA GLY A 50 15.69 -5.52 5.51
C GLY A 50 14.73 -4.56 4.78
N GLY A 51 15.18 -3.31 4.62
CA GLY A 51 14.39 -2.23 4.00
C GLY A 51 13.46 -1.50 4.97
N THR A 52 12.46 -0.83 4.43
CA THR A 52 11.42 -0.08 5.17
C THR A 52 10.04 -0.70 4.98
N VAL A 53 9.08 -0.33 5.83
CA VAL A 53 7.67 -0.77 5.66
C VAL A 53 7.15 -0.38 4.28
N ASN A 54 7.52 0.80 3.78
CA ASN A 54 7.13 1.24 2.45
C ASN A 54 7.73 0.35 1.35
N ASP A 55 8.96 -0.12 1.50
CA ASP A 55 9.59 -1.03 0.53
C ASP A 55 8.86 -2.38 0.49
N VAL A 56 8.47 -2.91 1.66
CA VAL A 56 7.64 -4.13 1.74
C VAL A 56 6.28 -3.92 1.06
N VAL A 57 5.61 -2.79 1.33
CA VAL A 57 4.32 -2.46 0.69
C VAL A 57 4.45 -2.35 -0.83
N LEU A 58 5.47 -1.67 -1.34
CA LEU A 58 5.69 -1.59 -2.79
C LEU A 58 6.06 -2.94 -3.40
N THR A 59 6.72 -3.81 -2.64
CA THR A 59 7.01 -5.18 -3.07
C THR A 59 5.73 -6.01 -3.15
N VAL A 60 4.85 -5.92 -2.15
CA VAL A 60 3.52 -6.56 -2.18
C VAL A 60 2.74 -6.10 -3.41
N VAL A 61 2.68 -4.78 -3.65
CA VAL A 61 2.03 -4.23 -4.85
C VAL A 61 2.66 -4.79 -6.13
N THR A 62 4.00 -4.84 -6.22
CA THR A 62 4.70 -5.35 -7.41
C THR A 62 4.40 -6.81 -7.69
N LEU A 63 4.46 -7.67 -6.66
CA LEU A 63 4.18 -9.10 -6.77
C LEU A 63 2.70 -9.36 -7.11
N ALA A 64 1.78 -8.60 -6.52
CA ALA A 64 0.36 -8.72 -6.81
C ALA A 64 0.04 -8.31 -8.26
N LEU A 65 0.58 -7.17 -8.72
CA LEU A 65 0.40 -6.70 -10.09
C LEU A 65 1.04 -7.67 -11.10
N ARG A 66 2.17 -8.30 -10.77
CA ARG A 66 2.76 -9.37 -11.59
C ARG A 66 1.77 -10.52 -11.78
N ARG A 67 1.18 -11.02 -10.69
CA ARG A 67 0.23 -12.15 -10.74
C ARG A 67 -1.01 -11.79 -11.57
N HIS A 68 -1.56 -10.60 -11.35
CA HIS A 68 -2.72 -10.10 -12.08
C HIS A 68 -2.43 -9.92 -13.57
N LEU A 69 -1.32 -9.27 -13.95
CA LEU A 69 -0.92 -9.11 -15.36
C LEU A 69 -0.67 -10.47 -16.04
N ALA A 70 0.05 -11.38 -15.37
CA ALA A 70 0.28 -12.72 -15.89
C ALA A 70 -1.02 -13.52 -16.07
N ARG A 71 -1.98 -13.40 -15.13
CA ARG A 71 -3.32 -14.03 -15.25
C ARG A 71 -4.07 -13.53 -16.48
N ARG A 72 -3.89 -12.26 -16.84
CA ARG A 72 -4.47 -11.64 -18.04
C ARG A 72 -3.71 -11.93 -19.34
N GLY A 73 -2.61 -12.69 -19.26
CA GLY A 73 -1.80 -13.06 -20.42
C GLY A 73 -0.83 -11.97 -20.90
N GLU A 74 -0.59 -10.94 -20.09
CA GLU A 74 0.41 -9.90 -20.39
C GLU A 74 1.84 -10.44 -20.24
N ASP A 75 2.75 -10.01 -21.10
CA ASP A 75 4.17 -10.38 -20.98
C ASP A 75 4.84 -9.58 -19.87
N VAL A 76 5.13 -10.27 -18.77
CA VAL A 76 5.80 -9.69 -17.60
C VAL A 76 7.31 -9.90 -17.61
N GLY A 77 7.89 -10.57 -18.62
CA GLY A 77 9.30 -11.03 -18.61
C GLY A 77 10.33 -9.92 -18.40
N GLU A 78 10.09 -8.74 -18.96
CA GLU A 78 10.95 -7.55 -18.83
C GLU A 78 10.17 -6.30 -18.40
N LEU A 79 8.91 -6.46 -18.00
CA LEU A 79 8.01 -5.35 -17.72
C LEU A 79 8.35 -4.67 -16.38
N GLU A 80 8.46 -3.35 -16.41
CA GLU A 80 8.62 -2.48 -15.24
C GLU A 80 7.56 -1.38 -15.29
N LEU A 81 6.65 -1.38 -14.32
CA LEU A 81 5.60 -0.37 -14.24
C LEU A 81 6.17 0.92 -13.64
N LYS A 82 5.59 2.06 -14.03
CA LYS A 82 5.87 3.36 -13.42
C LYS A 82 4.73 3.73 -12.48
N ALA A 83 5.00 3.79 -11.18
CA ALA A 83 4.02 4.19 -10.16
C ALA A 83 4.28 5.63 -9.69
N PHE A 84 3.23 6.45 -9.67
CA PHE A 84 3.29 7.72 -8.96
C PHE A 84 3.06 7.49 -7.46
N ILE A 85 4.02 7.91 -6.64
CA ILE A 85 3.99 7.76 -5.18
C ILE A 85 4.06 9.15 -4.54
N PRO A 86 2.96 9.63 -3.92
CA PRO A 86 3.00 10.84 -3.12
C PRO A 86 3.93 10.67 -1.92
N VAL A 87 4.80 11.64 -1.66
CA VAL A 87 5.68 11.71 -0.49
C VAL A 87 5.45 12.99 0.28
N SER A 88 5.38 12.86 1.60
CA SER A 88 5.35 14.00 2.51
C SER A 88 6.74 14.63 2.60
N VAL A 89 6.95 15.79 1.99
CA VAL A 89 8.11 16.65 2.26
C VAL A 89 7.75 17.58 3.42
N ARG A 90 7.88 17.07 4.65
CA ARG A 90 7.92 17.93 5.83
C ARG A 90 9.39 18.18 6.17
N ALA A 91 9.87 19.38 5.92
CA ALA A 91 11.13 19.83 6.50
C ALA A 91 10.98 19.88 8.03
N GLU A 92 12.02 19.50 8.77
CA GLU A 92 12.00 19.42 10.25
C GLU A 92 11.71 20.79 10.92
N ASP A 93 11.80 21.89 10.18
CA ASP A 93 11.62 23.27 10.64
C ASP A 93 10.15 23.77 10.64
N GLN A 94 9.20 22.99 10.14
CA GLN A 94 7.79 23.41 9.96
C GLN A 94 6.78 22.69 10.87
N ARG A 95 7.22 22.22 12.05
CA ARG A 95 6.28 21.74 13.09
C ARG A 95 5.40 22.91 13.58
N GLY A 96 4.19 23.02 13.03
CA GLY A 96 3.17 23.99 13.48
C GLY A 96 2.50 24.83 12.38
N THR A 97 2.88 24.69 11.11
CA THR A 97 2.25 25.42 10.00
C THR A 97 1.21 24.56 9.27
N LEU A 98 0.02 25.12 9.04
CA LEU A 98 -1.01 24.53 8.18
C LEU A 98 -0.62 24.75 6.72
N GLY A 99 -0.19 23.70 6.03
CA GLY A 99 0.08 23.71 4.59
C GLY A 99 0.31 22.30 4.07
N ASN A 100 -0.51 21.83 3.13
CA ASN A 100 -0.40 20.49 2.58
C ASN A 100 0.69 20.45 1.49
N GLN A 101 1.95 20.33 1.91
CA GLN A 101 3.09 20.18 0.98
C GLN A 101 3.24 18.70 0.58
N VAL A 102 2.53 18.31 -0.48
CA VAL A 102 2.62 16.97 -1.08
C VAL A 102 3.55 17.05 -2.30
N SER A 103 4.74 16.44 -2.20
CA SER A 103 5.53 16.08 -3.38
C SER A 103 5.13 14.71 -3.88
N GLY A 104 5.54 14.33 -5.09
CA GLY A 104 5.52 12.94 -5.51
C GLY A 104 6.86 12.51 -6.08
N MET A 105 6.97 11.21 -6.30
CA MET A 105 8.05 10.60 -7.06
C MET A 105 7.47 9.56 -8.01
N ILE A 106 8.18 9.28 -9.10
CA ILE A 106 7.86 8.15 -9.98
C ILE A 106 8.81 7.03 -9.60
N ALA A 107 8.27 5.91 -9.14
CA ALA A 107 9.03 4.72 -8.83
C ALA A 107 8.81 3.64 -9.90
N ALA A 108 9.89 2.96 -10.23
CA ALA A 108 9.88 1.73 -10.99
C ALA A 108 9.36 0.57 -10.13
N LEU A 109 8.38 -0.19 -10.62
CA LEU A 109 7.89 -1.42 -10.02
C LEU A 109 8.22 -2.59 -10.97
N PRO A 110 9.30 -3.35 -10.71
CA PRO A 110 9.77 -4.40 -11.60
C PRO A 110 8.89 -5.65 -11.49
N VAL A 111 7.73 -5.64 -12.17
CA VAL A 111 6.81 -6.79 -12.20
C VAL A 111 7.40 -8.01 -12.89
N SER A 112 8.56 -7.89 -13.53
CA SER A 112 9.40 -9.01 -13.98
C SER A 112 10.01 -9.85 -12.85
N CYS A 113 10.05 -9.35 -11.62
CA CYS A 113 10.61 -10.07 -10.48
C CYS A 113 9.65 -11.14 -9.95
N SER A 114 10.09 -12.41 -9.92
CA SER A 114 9.31 -13.53 -9.37
C SER A 114 9.71 -13.97 -7.97
N ASP A 115 10.94 -13.69 -7.55
CA ASP A 115 11.47 -14.07 -6.24
C ASP A 115 11.17 -12.95 -5.21
N PRO A 116 10.36 -13.19 -4.17
CA PRO A 116 9.90 -12.13 -3.27
C PRO A 116 11.04 -11.40 -2.53
N ALA A 117 12.04 -12.13 -2.04
CA ALA A 117 13.16 -11.53 -1.30
C ALA A 117 14.03 -10.67 -2.22
N ARG A 118 14.34 -11.14 -3.43
CA ARG A 118 15.06 -10.37 -4.44
C ARG A 118 14.26 -9.16 -4.90
N CYS A 119 12.94 -9.29 -5.05
CA CYS A 119 12.06 -8.18 -5.41
C CYS A 119 12.14 -7.06 -4.38
N LEU A 120 12.05 -7.41 -3.09
CA LEU A 120 12.21 -6.46 -1.99
C LEU A 120 13.58 -5.78 -2.00
N ALA A 121 14.65 -6.55 -2.21
CA ALA A 121 16.00 -6.00 -2.28
C ALA A 121 16.16 -5.00 -3.44
N THR A 122 15.62 -5.33 -4.62
CA THR A 122 15.63 -4.45 -5.81
C THR A 122 14.85 -3.16 -5.55
N ILE A 123 13.62 -3.26 -5.06
CA ILE A 123 12.77 -2.10 -4.76
C ILE A 123 13.43 -1.24 -3.68
N SER A 124 13.94 -1.83 -2.60
CA SER A 124 14.63 -1.10 -1.54
C SER A 124 15.88 -0.37 -2.04
N ALA A 125 16.59 -0.92 -3.03
CA ALA A 125 17.72 -0.24 -3.66
C ALA A 125 17.25 0.94 -4.54
N GLN A 126 16.24 0.74 -5.38
CA GLN A 126 15.64 1.78 -6.23
C GLN A 126 15.08 2.94 -5.39
N MET A 127 14.38 2.64 -4.30
CA MET A 127 13.80 3.67 -3.42
C MET A 127 14.87 4.51 -2.70
N ARG A 128 16.00 3.91 -2.34
CA ARG A 128 17.15 4.66 -1.79
C ARG A 128 17.73 5.61 -2.83
N GLU A 129 17.93 5.16 -4.06
CA GLU A 129 18.43 6.00 -5.15
C GLU A 129 17.49 7.18 -5.47
N VAL A 130 16.17 6.94 -5.50
CA VAL A 130 15.17 8.00 -5.73
C VAL A 130 15.19 9.04 -4.60
N LYS A 131 15.38 8.60 -3.35
CA LYS A 131 15.50 9.49 -2.19
C LYS A 131 16.79 10.31 -2.23
N ASP A 132 17.92 9.68 -2.53
CA ASP A 132 19.25 10.31 -2.53
C ASP A 132 19.46 11.25 -3.73
N SER A 133 18.80 10.97 -4.86
CA SER A 133 18.86 11.79 -6.07
C SER A 133 18.04 13.09 -6.00
N GLY A 134 17.25 13.29 -4.93
CA GLY A 134 16.37 14.45 -4.81
C GLY A 134 15.27 14.49 -5.88
N GLN A 135 14.94 13.34 -6.49
CA GLN A 135 13.87 13.16 -7.50
C GLN A 135 12.45 13.32 -6.91
N ALA A 136 12.29 14.14 -5.87
CA ALA A 136 11.00 14.67 -5.44
C ALA A 136 10.49 15.63 -6.52
N VAL A 137 10.05 15.06 -7.65
CA VAL A 137 9.39 15.78 -8.72
C VAL A 137 8.04 16.21 -8.18
N GLY A 138 7.94 17.48 -7.75
CA GLY A 138 6.63 18.13 -7.83
C GLY A 138 6.29 19.17 -6.80
N ALA A 139 6.88 19.24 -5.59
CA ALA A 139 6.42 20.30 -4.66
C ALA A 139 6.69 21.69 -5.24
N GLN A 140 7.90 21.96 -5.73
CA GLN A 140 8.22 23.31 -6.21
C GLN A 140 7.47 23.65 -7.51
N ALA A 141 7.47 22.75 -8.49
CA ALA A 141 6.81 22.99 -9.78
C ALA A 141 5.27 23.01 -9.69
N LEU A 142 4.64 22.15 -8.88
CA LEU A 142 3.18 22.15 -8.71
C LEU A 142 2.71 23.27 -7.78
N THR A 143 3.49 23.62 -6.74
CA THR A 143 3.17 24.76 -5.85
C THR A 143 3.35 26.09 -6.58
N GLU A 144 4.42 26.27 -7.37
CA GLU A 144 4.64 27.46 -8.20
C GLU A 144 3.54 27.65 -9.27
N LEU A 145 3.02 26.56 -9.84
CA LEU A 145 1.86 26.60 -10.73
C LEU A 145 0.56 26.92 -9.99
N SER A 146 0.36 26.43 -8.77
CA SER A 146 -0.87 26.69 -8.00
C SER A 146 -0.93 28.09 -7.37
N GLY A 147 0.22 28.72 -7.11
CA GLY A 147 0.31 30.01 -6.42
C GLY A 147 0.14 31.24 -7.31
N PHE A 148 0.39 31.14 -8.64
CA PHE A 148 0.38 32.32 -9.53
C PHE A 148 -0.03 32.05 -11.00
N ALA A 149 -0.52 30.86 -11.36
CA ALA A 149 -0.92 30.61 -12.75
C ALA A 149 -2.33 31.16 -13.06
N PRO A 150 -2.50 31.99 -14.11
CA PRO A 150 -3.82 32.36 -14.61
C PRO A 150 -4.70 31.12 -14.85
N PRO A 151 -6.03 31.18 -14.63
CA PRO A 151 -6.94 30.04 -14.81
C PRO A 151 -6.82 29.33 -16.17
N THR A 152 -6.39 30.04 -17.20
CA THR A 152 -6.09 29.50 -18.53
C THR A 152 -4.89 28.55 -18.56
N LEU A 153 -3.83 28.84 -17.78
CA LEU A 153 -2.68 27.93 -17.62
C LEU A 153 -3.05 26.71 -16.78
N ILE A 154 -3.89 26.87 -15.75
CA ILE A 154 -4.45 25.74 -14.98
C ILE A 154 -5.31 24.86 -15.90
N GLN A 155 -6.09 25.45 -16.81
CA GLN A 155 -6.91 24.72 -17.79
C GLN A 155 -6.07 24.05 -18.88
N GLN A 156 -4.93 24.62 -19.27
CA GLN A 156 -3.99 23.99 -20.20
C GLN A 156 -3.18 22.88 -19.50
N ALA A 157 -2.74 23.10 -18.26
CA ALA A 157 -2.07 22.11 -17.44
C ALA A 157 -3.01 20.93 -17.10
N SER A 158 -4.30 21.19 -16.83
CA SER A 158 -5.28 20.12 -16.63
C SER A 158 -5.50 19.29 -17.90
N ARG A 159 -5.39 19.89 -19.10
CA ARG A 159 -5.38 19.15 -20.39
C ARG A 159 -4.13 18.27 -20.58
N LEU A 160 -2.99 18.65 -20.00
CA LEU A 160 -1.76 17.86 -19.98
C LEU A 160 -1.82 16.73 -18.94
N VAL A 161 -2.35 17.01 -17.74
CA VAL A 161 -2.62 16.00 -16.69
C VAL A 161 -3.66 14.98 -17.16
N THR A 162 -4.68 15.41 -17.91
CA THR A 162 -5.70 14.51 -18.50
C THR A 162 -5.20 13.69 -19.70
N ARG A 163 -3.92 13.83 -20.09
CA ARG A 163 -3.25 13.01 -21.10
C ARG A 163 -1.94 12.42 -20.58
N GLN A 164 -1.80 12.32 -19.26
CA GLN A 164 -0.66 11.73 -18.59
C GLN A 164 -0.35 10.33 -19.16
N ARG A 165 0.87 10.14 -19.69
CA ARG A 165 1.38 8.83 -20.19
C ARG A 165 2.63 8.34 -19.47
N PHE A 166 3.08 9.03 -18.42
CA PHE A 166 4.35 8.77 -17.74
C PHE A 166 4.23 7.78 -16.57
N VAL A 167 3.01 7.42 -16.13
CA VAL A 167 2.77 6.43 -15.06
C VAL A 167 1.65 5.47 -15.45
N ASN A 168 1.75 4.24 -14.96
CA ASN A 168 0.74 3.20 -15.10
C ASN A 168 -0.36 3.32 -14.04
N LEU A 169 0.02 3.74 -12.83
CA LEU A 169 -0.86 3.75 -11.67
C LEU A 169 -0.39 4.73 -10.60
N VAL A 170 -1.27 4.98 -9.63
CA VAL A 170 -0.97 5.71 -8.40
C VAL A 170 -0.94 4.73 -7.24
N VAL A 171 0.10 4.81 -6.42
CA VAL A 171 0.21 4.06 -5.17
C VAL A 171 0.46 5.07 -4.05
N THR A 172 -0.47 5.18 -3.11
CA THR A 172 -0.32 6.06 -1.95
C THR A 172 -0.32 5.26 -0.66
N ASN A 173 0.60 5.56 0.24
CA ASN A 173 0.70 4.92 1.54
C ASN A 173 0.75 5.98 2.63
N VAL A 174 -0.30 6.04 3.46
CA VAL A 174 -0.47 7.05 4.50
C VAL A 174 -0.40 6.38 5.86
N PRO A 175 0.57 6.73 6.73
CA PRO A 175 0.56 6.28 8.11
C PRO A 175 -0.68 6.84 8.82
N GLY A 176 -1.54 5.96 9.34
CA GLY A 176 -2.68 6.34 10.15
C GLY A 176 -2.47 6.03 11.64
N PRO A 177 -3.44 6.41 12.49
CA PRO A 177 -3.32 6.28 13.94
C PRO A 177 -3.24 4.81 14.37
N GLN A 178 -2.36 4.52 15.32
CA GLN A 178 -2.15 3.18 15.90
C GLN A 178 -2.84 3.04 17.27
N PHE A 179 -3.94 3.74 17.44
CA PHE A 179 -4.81 3.73 18.61
C PHE A 179 -6.27 3.78 18.13
N PRO A 180 -7.23 3.22 18.88
CA PRO A 180 -8.62 3.16 18.45
C PRO A 180 -9.25 4.57 18.41
N LEU A 181 -9.91 4.87 17.29
CA LEU A 181 -10.69 6.09 17.13
C LEU A 181 -12.16 5.85 17.45
N HIS A 182 -12.85 6.88 17.93
CA HIS A 182 -14.27 6.81 18.28
C HIS A 182 -15.05 7.97 17.67
N LEU A 183 -16.29 7.70 17.25
CA LEU A 183 -17.28 8.68 16.82
C LEU A 183 -18.57 8.49 17.63
N ASP A 184 -18.98 9.52 18.37
CA ASP A 184 -20.15 9.47 19.27
C ASP A 184 -20.18 8.22 20.18
N GLY A 185 -19.01 7.86 20.72
CA GLY A 185 -18.84 6.71 21.63
C GLY A 185 -18.81 5.34 20.94
N ARG A 186 -18.82 5.29 19.60
CA ARG A 186 -18.64 4.05 18.82
C ARG A 186 -17.23 3.96 18.27
N GLU A 187 -16.58 2.83 18.47
CA GLU A 187 -15.24 2.58 17.94
C GLU A 187 -15.26 2.42 16.41
N LEU A 188 -14.27 3.02 15.74
CA LEU A 188 -14.01 2.81 14.32
C LEU A 188 -13.33 1.45 14.15
N THR A 189 -13.98 0.53 13.43
CA THR A 189 -13.47 -0.83 13.24
C THR A 189 -12.36 -0.90 12.20
N ASP A 190 -12.58 -0.29 11.03
CA ASP A 190 -11.66 -0.35 9.90
C ASP A 190 -11.65 0.97 9.12
N MET A 191 -10.56 1.20 8.38
CA MET A 191 -10.38 2.37 7.54
C MET A 191 -9.78 1.95 6.20
N PHE A 192 -10.56 2.07 5.11
CA PHE A 192 -10.12 1.76 3.75
C PHE A 192 -10.05 3.03 2.90
N PRO A 193 -8.87 3.42 2.41
CA PRO A 193 -8.70 4.66 1.66
C PRO A 193 -9.09 4.47 0.19
N MET A 194 -9.51 5.57 -0.44
CA MET A 194 -9.84 5.60 -1.86
C MET A 194 -9.02 6.72 -2.53
N VAL A 195 -8.34 6.40 -3.63
CA VAL A 195 -7.63 7.40 -4.46
C VAL A 195 -8.43 7.67 -5.74
N PRO A 196 -8.59 8.94 -6.16
CA PRO A 196 -9.28 9.25 -7.41
C PRO A 196 -8.48 8.76 -8.63
N LEU A 197 -9.19 8.24 -9.62
CA LEU A 197 -8.62 7.93 -10.94
C LEU A 197 -8.60 9.18 -11.81
N GLY A 198 -7.41 9.55 -12.29
CA GLY A 198 -7.22 10.56 -13.33
C GLY A 198 -7.37 9.95 -14.73
N SER A 199 -7.33 10.78 -15.77
CA SER A 199 -7.33 10.29 -17.14
C SER A 199 -6.10 9.40 -17.41
N ASN A 200 -6.30 8.34 -18.18
CA ASN A 200 -5.28 7.32 -18.47
C ASN A 200 -4.81 6.49 -17.27
N LEU A 201 -5.54 6.51 -16.14
CA LEU A 201 -5.28 5.64 -14.99
C LEU A 201 -6.52 4.80 -14.69
N ASN A 202 -6.48 3.52 -15.07
CA ASN A 202 -7.54 2.56 -14.78
C ASN A 202 -7.42 1.92 -13.40
N LEU A 203 -6.28 2.08 -12.71
CA LEU A 203 -6.03 1.50 -11.39
C LEU A 203 -5.38 2.52 -10.46
N GLY A 204 -5.91 2.60 -9.24
CA GLY A 204 -5.33 3.36 -8.13
C GLY A 204 -5.33 2.51 -6.87
N ILE A 205 -4.23 2.55 -6.13
CA ILE A 205 -4.05 1.79 -4.90
C ILE A 205 -3.76 2.80 -3.78
N ALA A 206 -4.55 2.71 -2.72
CA ALA A 206 -4.33 3.49 -1.51
C ALA A 206 -4.14 2.54 -0.32
N ILE A 207 -3.17 2.84 0.52
CA ILE A 207 -2.83 2.08 1.71
C ILE A 207 -2.90 3.02 2.92
N VAL A 208 -3.50 2.55 4.00
CA VAL A 208 -3.47 3.24 5.29
C VAL A 208 -3.24 2.24 6.40
N SER A 209 -2.38 2.57 7.37
CA SER A 209 -2.27 1.78 8.59
C SER A 209 -3.25 2.28 9.64
N TYR A 210 -3.95 1.39 10.33
CA TYR A 210 -4.87 1.75 11.41
C TYR A 210 -4.92 0.66 12.48
N ASN A 211 -4.67 1.03 13.73
CA ASN A 211 -4.84 0.15 14.89
C ASN A 211 -4.26 -1.28 14.69
N GLY A 212 -3.00 -1.39 14.27
CA GLY A 212 -2.34 -2.68 14.04
C GLY A 212 -2.61 -3.34 12.68
N THR A 213 -3.54 -2.79 11.88
CA THR A 213 -3.82 -3.26 10.52
C THR A 213 -3.16 -2.39 9.46
N LEU A 214 -2.90 -2.98 8.31
CA LEU A 214 -2.51 -2.31 7.08
C LEU A 214 -3.59 -2.58 6.02
N ASN A 215 -4.34 -1.54 5.68
CA ASN A 215 -5.55 -1.64 4.86
C ASN A 215 -5.28 -1.12 3.45
N PHE A 216 -5.57 -1.96 2.47
CA PHE A 216 -5.41 -1.68 1.05
C PHE A 216 -6.79 -1.40 0.43
N GLY A 217 -6.98 -0.23 -0.14
CA GLY A 217 -8.12 0.11 -0.97
C GLY A 217 -7.71 0.17 -2.44
N LEU A 218 -8.42 -0.56 -3.29
CA LEU A 218 -8.14 -0.67 -4.71
C LEU A 218 -9.31 -0.07 -5.49
N VAL A 219 -9.02 0.88 -6.38
CA VAL A 219 -10.01 1.53 -7.24
C VAL A 219 -9.68 1.22 -8.68
N GLY A 220 -10.65 0.63 -9.39
CA GLY A 220 -10.54 0.29 -10.80
C GLY A 220 -11.55 1.04 -11.66
N ASP A 221 -11.22 1.29 -12.93
CA ASP A 221 -12.22 1.57 -13.96
C ASP A 221 -13.18 0.38 -14.08
N PHE A 222 -14.48 0.64 -14.13
CA PHE A 222 -15.50 -0.41 -14.07
C PHE A 222 -15.41 -1.43 -15.22
N ASN A 223 -15.01 -1.00 -16.41
CA ASN A 223 -14.94 -1.87 -17.58
C ASN A 223 -13.58 -2.54 -17.72
N ALA A 224 -12.49 -1.82 -17.43
CA ALA A 224 -11.14 -2.35 -17.61
C ALA A 224 -10.75 -3.38 -16.53
N LEU A 225 -11.13 -3.14 -15.28
CA LEU A 225 -10.71 -3.91 -14.09
C LEU A 225 -11.88 -4.74 -13.54
N HIS A 226 -12.46 -5.60 -14.38
CA HIS A 226 -13.57 -6.48 -13.98
C HIS A 226 -13.18 -7.52 -12.90
N ASP A 227 -11.88 -7.83 -12.83
CA ASP A 227 -11.19 -8.79 -11.98
C ASP A 227 -10.43 -8.10 -10.81
N LEU A 228 -10.95 -6.96 -10.36
CA LEU A 228 -10.33 -6.18 -9.28
C LEU A 228 -10.31 -6.95 -7.94
N GLU A 229 -11.30 -7.81 -7.70
CA GLU A 229 -11.38 -8.64 -6.50
C GLU A 229 -10.27 -9.68 -6.47
N GLU A 230 -9.99 -10.35 -7.60
CA GLU A 230 -8.88 -11.30 -7.70
C GLU A 230 -7.51 -10.59 -7.54
N LEU A 231 -7.41 -9.32 -7.93
CA LEU A 231 -6.22 -8.51 -7.63
C LEU A 231 -6.08 -8.26 -6.12
N ALA A 232 -7.18 -8.09 -5.36
CA ALA A 232 -7.10 -7.95 -3.91
C ALA A 232 -6.61 -9.25 -3.24
N ASP A 233 -7.00 -10.42 -3.74
CA ASP A 233 -6.49 -11.71 -3.28
C ASP A 233 -4.98 -11.86 -3.57
N ASP A 234 -4.51 -11.34 -4.70
CA ASP A 234 -3.09 -11.35 -5.05
C ASP A 234 -2.23 -10.53 -4.07
N PHE A 235 -2.78 -9.52 -3.41
CA PHE A 235 -2.07 -8.78 -2.36
C PHE A 235 -1.82 -9.66 -1.13
N LEU A 236 -2.82 -10.43 -0.69
CA LEU A 236 -2.67 -11.38 0.41
C LEU A 236 -1.65 -12.47 0.06
N ALA A 237 -1.77 -13.05 -1.14
CA ALA A 237 -0.81 -14.03 -1.62
C ALA A 237 0.63 -13.49 -1.67
N ALA A 238 0.81 -12.22 -2.04
CA ALA A 238 2.11 -11.56 -2.06
C ALA A 238 2.69 -11.34 -0.64
N ILE A 239 1.84 -11.00 0.33
CA ILE A 239 2.27 -10.89 1.74
C ILE A 239 2.72 -12.24 2.27
N HIS A 240 2.01 -13.33 1.94
CA HIS A 240 2.36 -14.67 2.44
C HIS A 240 3.64 -15.16 1.78
N ALA A 241 3.80 -14.96 0.48
CA ALA A 241 5.05 -15.29 -0.20
C ALA A 241 6.26 -14.54 0.39
N LEU A 242 6.06 -13.30 0.88
CA LEU A 242 7.10 -12.57 1.61
C LEU A 242 7.29 -13.09 3.04
N GLY A 243 6.22 -13.47 3.72
CA GLY A 243 6.23 -14.10 5.04
C GLY A 243 7.04 -15.40 5.04
N ASP A 244 6.77 -16.28 4.07
CA ASP A 244 7.43 -17.57 3.89
C ASP A 244 8.96 -17.40 3.78
N VAL A 245 9.42 -16.51 2.89
CA VAL A 245 10.86 -16.27 2.71
C VAL A 245 11.49 -15.52 3.89
N ALA A 246 10.70 -14.76 4.65
CA ALA A 246 11.14 -14.06 5.85
C ALA A 246 11.15 -14.94 7.11
N GLY A 247 10.56 -16.15 7.06
CA GLY A 247 10.31 -16.97 8.25
C GLY A 247 9.26 -16.36 9.19
N VAL A 248 8.35 -15.55 8.65
CA VAL A 248 7.25 -14.92 9.39
C VAL A 248 5.97 -15.70 9.11
N VAL A 249 5.34 -16.19 10.17
CA VAL A 249 4.07 -16.90 10.08
C VAL A 249 2.96 -15.88 9.84
N THR A 250 2.49 -15.77 8.60
CA THR A 250 1.30 -15.00 8.23
C THR A 250 0.08 -15.93 8.20
N PRO A 251 -1.10 -15.53 8.75
CA PRO A 251 -2.34 -16.30 8.61
C PRO A 251 -2.69 -16.53 7.13
N GLU A 252 -3.30 -17.65 6.77
CA GLU A 252 -3.69 -17.97 5.38
C GLU A 252 -4.74 -16.97 4.83
N PRO A 253 -4.88 -16.79 3.49
CA PRO A 253 -5.80 -15.81 2.93
C PRO A 253 -7.24 -16.23 3.24
N GLY A 254 -7.98 -15.39 3.96
CA GLY A 254 -9.32 -15.72 4.44
C GLY A 254 -9.36 -16.45 5.78
N ASP A 255 -8.20 -16.74 6.39
CA ASP A 255 -8.09 -17.14 7.79
C ASP A 255 -7.83 -15.88 8.62
N ASP A 256 -8.88 -15.28 9.15
CA ASP A 256 -8.79 -14.12 10.03
C ASP A 256 -8.48 -14.50 11.48
N SER A 257 -8.17 -15.78 11.73
CA SER A 257 -7.69 -16.29 13.01
C SER A 257 -6.53 -15.44 13.55
N PRO A 258 -6.46 -15.23 14.88
CA PRO A 258 -5.37 -14.51 15.52
C PRO A 258 -3.98 -15.08 15.21
N TRP A 259 -3.89 -16.40 14.97
CA TRP A 259 -2.71 -17.11 14.46
C TRP A 259 -3.10 -18.45 13.82
N PRO A 260 -2.22 -19.10 13.03
CA PRO A 260 -2.56 -20.39 12.40
C PRO A 260 -2.90 -21.49 13.41
N GLY A 261 -3.99 -22.21 13.16
CA GLY A 261 -4.48 -23.28 14.03
C GLY A 261 -5.20 -22.80 15.30
N TYR A 262 -5.46 -21.50 15.42
CA TYR A 262 -6.19 -20.91 16.55
C TYR A 262 -7.56 -21.56 16.80
N ASP A 263 -8.22 -21.93 15.71
CA ASP A 263 -9.55 -22.53 15.71
C ASP A 263 -9.59 -23.90 16.37
N ASP A 264 -8.51 -24.66 16.19
CA ASP A 264 -8.34 -26.00 16.74
C ASP A 264 -7.63 -25.98 18.10
N GLU A 265 -7.08 -24.84 18.51
CA GLU A 265 -6.32 -24.72 19.75
C GLU A 265 -7.23 -24.72 21.00
N PRO A 266 -6.95 -25.53 22.03
CA PRO A 266 -7.73 -25.54 23.25
C PRO A 266 -7.67 -24.19 23.97
N ALA A 267 -8.81 -23.71 24.48
CA ALA A 267 -8.89 -22.44 25.19
C ALA A 267 -7.91 -22.30 26.37
N ALA A 268 -7.48 -23.39 26.99
CA ALA A 268 -6.46 -23.37 28.04
C ALA A 268 -5.09 -22.92 27.51
N GLU A 269 -4.72 -23.38 26.32
CA GLU A 269 -3.45 -23.06 25.67
C GLU A 269 -3.46 -21.63 25.12
N ILE A 270 -4.57 -21.21 24.51
CA ILE A 270 -4.78 -19.82 24.08
C ILE A 270 -4.59 -18.88 25.27
N LYS A 271 -5.26 -19.13 26.39
CA LYS A 271 -5.11 -18.32 27.62
C LYS A 271 -3.67 -18.26 28.12
N ARG A 272 -2.91 -19.36 28.00
CA ARG A 272 -1.49 -19.39 28.39
C ARG A 272 -0.67 -18.44 27.53
N ARG A 273 -0.88 -18.47 26.20
CA ARG A 273 -0.21 -17.53 25.29
C ARG A 273 -0.56 -16.07 25.57
N LEU A 274 -1.79 -15.79 26.04
CA LEU A 274 -2.22 -14.43 26.33
C LEU A 274 -1.53 -13.79 27.55
N GLN A 275 -0.96 -14.59 28.46
CA GLN A 275 -0.35 -14.06 29.70
C GLN A 275 0.86 -13.16 29.46
N ASP A 276 1.61 -13.43 28.40
CA ASP A 276 2.80 -12.67 27.99
C ASP A 276 2.58 -12.00 26.62
N ALA A 277 1.33 -11.90 26.18
CA ALA A 277 0.98 -11.31 24.89
C ALA A 277 1.06 -9.79 24.95
N ASP A 278 1.46 -9.18 23.84
CA ASP A 278 1.34 -7.73 23.68
C ASP A 278 -0.13 -7.31 23.50
N GLU A 279 -0.39 -6.02 23.72
CA GLU A 279 -1.72 -5.40 23.60
C GLU A 279 -2.37 -5.66 22.23
N LEU A 280 -1.55 -5.78 21.18
CA LEU A 280 -2.02 -5.99 19.82
C LEU A 280 -2.55 -7.41 19.62
N LEU A 281 -1.80 -8.42 20.07
CA LEU A 281 -2.24 -9.82 20.06
C LEU A 281 -3.48 -10.01 20.91
N LEU A 282 -3.55 -9.35 22.07
CA LEU A 282 -4.74 -9.32 22.91
C LEU A 282 -5.93 -8.73 22.17
N THR A 283 -5.79 -7.57 21.55
CA THR A 283 -6.86 -6.93 20.77
C THR A 283 -7.33 -7.81 19.62
N ARG A 284 -6.39 -8.43 18.88
CA ARG A 284 -6.69 -9.36 17.78
C ARG A 284 -7.51 -10.56 18.23
N VAL A 285 -7.10 -11.20 19.32
CA VAL A 285 -7.83 -12.33 19.92
C VAL A 285 -9.23 -11.92 20.36
N ARG A 286 -9.36 -10.76 21.01
CA ARG A 286 -10.65 -10.26 21.47
C ARG A 286 -11.62 -10.04 20.32
N SER A 287 -11.19 -9.32 19.28
CA SER A 287 -12.03 -9.04 18.10
C SER A 287 -12.46 -10.33 17.42
N TYR A 288 -11.52 -11.25 17.18
CA TYR A 288 -11.84 -12.52 16.53
C TYR A 288 -12.81 -13.38 17.36
N GLU A 289 -12.60 -13.47 18.67
CA GLU A 289 -13.51 -14.20 19.55
C GLU A 289 -14.91 -13.59 19.60
N LEU A 290 -15.04 -12.26 19.48
CA LEU A 290 -16.34 -11.59 19.41
C LEU A 290 -17.05 -11.81 18.08
N GLU A 291 -16.33 -12.05 17.00
CA GLU A 291 -16.89 -12.20 15.65
C GLU A 291 -17.14 -13.66 15.27
N HIS A 292 -16.33 -14.62 15.74
CA HIS A 292 -16.29 -15.98 15.19
C HIS A 292 -16.56 -17.10 16.19
N LYS A 293 -15.94 -17.08 17.38
CA LYS A 293 -15.89 -18.26 18.28
C LYS A 293 -16.66 -18.11 19.60
N HIS A 294 -16.75 -16.90 20.12
CA HIS A 294 -17.43 -16.55 21.37
C HIS A 294 -17.00 -17.39 22.59
N ARG A 295 -15.74 -17.81 22.69
CA ARG A 295 -15.21 -18.56 23.83
C ARG A 295 -15.05 -17.62 25.02
N ARG A 296 -16.08 -17.55 25.88
CA ARG A 296 -16.11 -16.69 27.08
C ARG A 296 -14.85 -16.74 27.95
N GLY A 297 -14.24 -17.93 28.07
CA GLY A 297 -13.02 -18.10 28.86
C GLY A 297 -11.80 -17.37 28.26
N VAL A 298 -11.73 -17.30 26.93
CA VAL A 298 -10.69 -16.56 26.21
C VAL A 298 -10.97 -15.07 26.31
N LEU A 299 -12.18 -14.62 25.97
CA LEU A 299 -12.60 -13.20 26.07
C LEU A 299 -12.29 -12.59 27.45
N ASN A 300 -12.68 -13.28 28.53
CA ASN A 300 -12.40 -12.81 29.89
C ASN A 300 -10.91 -12.78 30.22
N ALA A 301 -10.10 -13.66 29.63
CA ALA A 301 -8.65 -13.62 29.82
C ALA A 301 -8.07 -12.42 29.10
N THR A 302 -8.46 -12.22 27.84
CA THR A 302 -8.02 -11.08 27.03
C THR A 302 -8.39 -9.74 27.66
N GLU A 303 -9.61 -9.59 28.19
CA GLU A 303 -10.04 -8.38 28.89
C GLU A 303 -9.29 -8.13 30.20
N ARG A 304 -8.83 -9.17 30.89
CA ARG A 304 -8.01 -9.00 32.11
C ARG A 304 -6.62 -8.50 31.77
N GLU A 305 -5.97 -9.09 30.77
CA GLU A 305 -4.62 -8.68 30.38
C GLU A 305 -4.62 -7.28 29.76
N LEU A 306 -5.68 -6.88 29.02
CA LEU A 306 -5.85 -5.52 28.53
C LEU A 306 -6.12 -4.48 29.62
N ALA A 307 -6.57 -4.92 30.81
CA ALA A 307 -6.88 -4.03 31.94
C ALA A 307 -5.73 -3.92 32.97
N GLY A 308 -4.68 -4.73 32.83
CA GLY A 308 -3.49 -4.75 33.70
C GLY A 308 -2.41 -3.81 33.20
#